data_AF-A0A7S3BMA8-F1
#
_entry.id   AF-A0A7S3BMA8-F1
#
_cell.length_a   1.000
_cell.length_b   1.000
_cell.length_c   1.000
_cell.angle_alpha   90.00
_cell.angle_beta   90.00
_cell.angle_gamma   90.00
#
_symmetry.space_group_name_H-M   'P 1'
#
loop_
_entity.id
_entity.type
_entity.pdbx_description
1 polymer ?
#
loop_
_entity_poly.entity_id
_entity_poly.type
_entity_poly.pdbx_seq_one_letter_code
_entity_poly.pdbx_strand_id
1 'polypeptide(L)'
;VKGTAARYGLELIVYTGGFVEGLADLVAKRPGCALVMGTRSTDPNGINATAFEPSSPNWPTFMRVNPILGWSYKDVWDFLRGNGLPYCSLYDLGFTSLGNRSNTVPNPALALEGGGYAPAFALEDGSKERWSRVPKAKAAKQAAAVQGHACAAQGSGSGSGPEAEDSSAGSLPGPPLASVSTVGVVVVGDEILR
;
A
#
# COMPACT_ATOMS: atom_id res chain seq x y z
N VAL A 1 -0.11 -5.72 2.83
CA VAL A 1 0.52 -5.43 4.14
C VAL A 1 1.22 -6.65 4.72
N LYS A 2 0.56 -7.58 5.46
CA LYS A 2 1.23 -8.68 6.20
C LYS A 2 2.30 -9.43 5.38
N GLY A 3 1.95 -10.00 4.22
CA GLY A 3 2.91 -10.67 3.34
C GLY A 3 3.97 -9.75 2.72
N THR A 4 3.67 -8.46 2.54
CA THR A 4 4.62 -7.43 2.07
C THR A 4 5.69 -7.14 3.12
N ALA A 5 5.30 -7.04 4.40
CA ALA A 5 6.22 -6.83 5.51
C ALA A 5 7.16 -8.04 5.66
N ALA A 6 6.61 -9.26 5.63
CA ALA A 6 7.40 -10.49 5.65
C ALA A 6 8.38 -10.60 4.47
N ARG A 7 7.96 -10.27 3.24
CA ARG A 7 8.81 -10.31 2.03
C ARG A 7 10.04 -9.40 2.13
N TYR A 8 9.94 -8.27 2.84
CA TYR A 8 11.00 -7.27 2.92
C TYR A 8 11.64 -7.16 4.31
N GLY A 9 11.39 -8.12 5.22
CA GLY A 9 11.96 -8.13 6.57
C GLY A 9 11.52 -6.96 7.46
N LEU A 10 10.39 -6.31 7.14
CA LEU A 10 9.94 -5.09 7.82
C LEU A 10 9.17 -5.45 9.09
N GLU A 11 9.47 -4.75 10.18
CA GLU A 11 8.69 -4.82 11.41
C GLU A 11 7.28 -4.27 11.16
N LEU A 12 6.23 -5.06 11.42
CA LEU A 12 4.84 -4.63 11.26
C LEU A 12 4.24 -4.24 12.61
N ILE A 13 4.17 -2.94 12.88
CA ILE A 13 3.56 -2.38 14.10
C ILE A 13 2.10 -2.08 13.81
N VAL A 14 1.20 -2.55 14.68
CA VAL A 14 -0.26 -2.45 14.49
C VAL A 14 -0.92 -1.79 15.69
N TYR A 15 -1.70 -0.75 15.42
CA TYR A 15 -2.51 -0.03 16.41
C TYR A 15 -4.00 -0.14 16.06
N THR A 16 -4.77 -0.68 16.99
CA THR A 16 -6.25 -0.68 16.97
C THR A 16 -6.75 0.51 17.80
N GLY A 17 -7.72 1.27 17.30
CA GLY A 17 -8.19 2.51 17.92
C GLY A 17 -7.97 3.76 17.06
N GLY A 18 -7.97 4.94 17.68
CA GLY A 18 -7.87 6.22 16.99
C GLY A 18 -6.49 6.51 16.38
N PHE A 19 -6.50 7.19 15.23
CA PHE A 19 -5.27 7.45 14.45
C PHE A 19 -4.24 8.29 15.22
N VAL A 20 -4.72 9.29 15.97
CA VAL A 20 -3.88 10.18 16.79
C VAL A 20 -3.35 9.45 18.03
N GLU A 21 -4.16 8.59 18.66
CA GLU A 21 -3.78 7.79 19.83
C GLU A 21 -2.67 6.78 19.50
N GLY A 22 -2.82 6.04 18.39
CA GLY A 22 -1.81 5.07 17.95
C GLY A 22 -0.47 5.74 17.59
N LEU A 23 -0.50 6.94 17.01
CA LEU A 23 0.70 7.74 16.76
C LEU A 23 1.31 8.32 18.06
N ALA A 24 0.50 8.65 19.07
CA ALA A 24 1.01 9.12 20.35
C ALA A 24 1.79 8.02 21.07
N ASP A 25 1.22 6.80 21.12
CA ASP A 25 1.86 5.63 21.72
C ASP A 25 3.11 5.18 20.91
N LEU A 26 3.09 5.30 19.57
CA LEU A 26 4.27 5.08 18.74
C LEU A 26 5.41 6.03 19.09
N VAL A 27 5.15 7.35 19.11
CA VAL A 27 6.18 8.36 19.38
C VAL A 27 6.70 8.27 20.82
N ALA A 28 5.83 7.94 21.79
CA ALA A 28 6.24 7.67 23.16
C ALA A 28 7.14 6.44 23.28
N LYS A 29 6.87 5.38 22.51
CA LYS A 29 7.69 4.15 22.48
C LYS A 29 8.94 4.25 21.60
N ARG A 30 9.01 5.24 20.69
CA ARG A 30 10.13 5.48 19.77
C ARG A 30 10.51 6.97 19.72
N PRO A 31 11.00 7.55 20.83
CA PRO A 31 11.39 8.95 20.87
C PRO A 31 12.44 9.26 19.80
N GLY A 32 12.24 10.35 19.05
CA GLY A 32 13.12 10.74 17.95
C GLY A 32 12.84 10.07 16.60
N CYS A 33 11.79 9.23 16.47
CA CYS A 33 11.45 8.64 15.17
C CYS A 33 10.97 9.69 14.14
N ALA A 34 11.35 9.49 12.88
CA ALA A 34 10.75 10.15 11.72
C ALA A 34 9.85 9.14 10.99
N LEU A 35 8.72 9.60 10.43
CA LEU A 35 7.79 8.76 9.68
C LEU A 35 7.88 9.07 8.18
N VAL A 36 8.17 8.03 7.39
CA VAL A 36 8.20 8.10 5.93
C VAL A 36 6.78 7.98 5.39
N MET A 37 6.36 8.96 4.60
CA MET A 37 4.99 9.12 4.13
C MET A 37 4.87 8.81 2.64
N GLY A 38 3.82 8.06 2.26
CA GLY A 38 3.48 7.78 0.86
C GLY A 38 2.63 8.87 0.17
N THR A 39 2.68 10.10 0.65
CA THR A 39 1.83 11.22 0.17
C THR A 39 2.48 11.94 -1.00
N ARG A 40 1.71 12.20 -2.06
CA ARG A 40 2.10 13.02 -3.22
C ARG A 40 1.40 14.38 -3.16
N SER A 41 1.92 15.37 -3.88
CA SER A 41 1.35 16.71 -3.98
C SER A 41 -0.08 16.75 -4.53
N THR A 42 -0.46 15.74 -5.30
CA THR A 42 -1.81 15.55 -5.86
C THR A 42 -2.80 14.88 -4.91
N ASP A 43 -2.37 14.35 -3.76
CA ASP A 43 -3.26 13.81 -2.74
C ASP A 43 -3.94 14.95 -1.94
N PRO A 44 -5.18 14.76 -1.43
CA PRO A 44 -5.93 15.85 -0.78
C PRO A 44 -5.24 16.57 0.39
N ASN A 45 -4.28 15.92 1.04
CA ASN A 45 -3.51 16.46 2.16
C ASN A 45 -2.06 16.83 1.77
N GLY A 46 -1.67 16.64 0.51
CA GLY A 46 -0.29 16.83 0.02
C GLY A 46 -0.01 18.16 -0.69
N ILE A 47 -1.05 18.92 -1.05
CA ILE A 47 -0.95 20.12 -1.90
C ILE A 47 0.07 21.16 -1.38
N ASN A 48 0.14 21.34 -0.06
CA ASN A 48 1.05 22.29 0.61
C ASN A 48 2.13 21.58 1.46
N ALA A 49 2.35 20.29 1.25
CA ALA A 49 3.38 19.52 1.95
C ALA A 49 4.80 19.89 1.46
N THR A 50 5.82 19.49 2.21
CA THR A 50 7.24 19.68 1.84
C THR A 50 7.98 18.34 1.93
N ALA A 51 9.23 18.27 1.46
CA ALA A 51 10.03 17.04 1.59
C ALA A 51 10.26 16.63 3.07
N PHE A 52 10.37 17.61 3.97
CA PHE A 52 10.56 17.46 5.42
C PHE A 52 9.75 18.51 6.18
N GLU A 53 8.85 18.07 7.05
CA GLU A 53 7.97 18.96 7.85
C GLU A 53 7.58 18.28 9.17
N PRO A 54 7.37 19.06 10.25
CA PRO A 54 6.82 18.50 11.49
C PRO A 54 5.40 17.95 11.27
N SER A 55 4.93 17.12 12.19
CA SER A 55 3.50 16.82 12.33
C SER A 55 2.66 18.09 12.57
N SER A 56 1.38 18.02 12.20
CA SER A 56 0.46 19.16 12.29
C SER A 56 0.19 19.61 13.74
N PRO A 57 -0.22 20.87 13.99
CA PRO A 57 -0.66 21.29 15.31
C PRO A 57 -1.72 20.36 15.93
N ASN A 58 -1.60 20.10 17.23
CA ASN A 58 -2.40 19.14 18.01
C ASN A 58 -2.17 17.64 17.68
N TRP A 59 -1.11 17.29 16.94
CA TRP A 59 -0.66 15.91 16.75
C TRP A 59 0.59 15.62 17.61
N PRO A 60 0.91 14.34 17.89
CA PRO A 60 2.19 13.95 18.49
C PRO A 60 3.37 14.50 17.68
N THR A 61 4.42 15.00 18.34
CA THR A 61 5.56 15.64 17.66
C THR A 61 6.47 14.62 17.00
N PHE A 62 6.48 14.57 15.66
CA PHE A 62 7.42 13.78 14.86
C PHE A 62 7.75 14.48 13.54
N MET A 63 8.83 14.06 12.88
CA MET A 63 9.19 14.54 11.54
C MET A 63 8.48 13.67 10.47
N ARG A 64 7.74 14.30 9.55
CA ARG A 64 7.27 13.67 8.31
C ARG A 64 8.36 13.79 7.25
N VAL A 65 8.61 12.70 6.54
CA VAL A 65 9.52 12.63 5.39
C VAL A 65 8.69 12.21 4.18
N ASN A 66 8.58 13.05 3.17
CA ASN A 66 7.72 12.82 2.00
C ASN A 66 8.57 12.59 0.72
N PRO A 67 9.26 11.43 0.56
CA PRO A 67 10.26 11.23 -0.49
C PRO A 67 9.68 11.16 -1.90
N ILE A 68 8.41 10.77 -2.03
CA ILE A 68 7.70 10.69 -3.33
C ILE A 68 6.77 11.88 -3.57
N LEU A 69 6.94 12.99 -2.85
CA LEU A 69 5.98 14.10 -2.88
C LEU A 69 5.75 14.67 -4.30
N GLY A 70 6.80 14.71 -5.13
CA GLY A 70 6.72 15.19 -6.51
C GLY A 70 6.23 14.16 -7.54
N TRP A 71 5.91 12.92 -7.15
CA TRP A 71 5.53 11.86 -8.09
C TRP A 71 4.09 12.01 -8.58
N SER A 72 3.90 11.90 -9.89
CA SER A 72 2.59 11.78 -10.52
C SER A 72 1.98 10.39 -10.35
N TYR A 73 0.76 10.20 -10.85
CA TYR A 73 0.15 8.88 -10.97
C TYR A 73 0.96 7.93 -11.86
N LYS A 74 1.59 8.45 -12.92
CA LYS A 74 2.37 7.66 -13.87
C LYS A 74 3.68 7.17 -13.25
N ASP A 75 4.40 8.03 -12.53
CA ASP A 75 5.70 7.69 -11.92
C ASP A 75 5.58 6.52 -10.93
N VAL A 76 4.47 6.47 -10.17
CA VAL A 76 4.16 5.33 -9.28
C VAL A 76 4.06 4.02 -10.06
N TRP A 77 3.37 4.00 -11.22
CA TRP A 77 3.21 2.79 -12.01
C TRP A 77 4.44 2.41 -12.82
N ASP A 78 5.13 3.40 -13.39
CA ASP A 78 6.41 3.21 -14.08
C ASP A 78 7.44 2.59 -13.12
N PHE A 79 7.53 3.10 -11.89
CA PHE A 79 8.42 2.54 -10.87
C PHE A 79 8.00 1.13 -10.43
N LEU A 80 6.72 0.91 -10.09
CA LEU A 80 6.24 -0.40 -9.63
C LEU A 80 6.41 -1.48 -10.70
N ARG A 81 5.96 -1.22 -11.93
CA ARG A 81 6.04 -2.19 -13.03
C ARG A 81 7.45 -2.33 -13.60
N GLY A 82 8.19 -1.23 -13.74
CA GLY A 82 9.57 -1.24 -14.26
C GLY A 82 10.54 -2.03 -13.39
N ASN A 83 10.28 -2.10 -12.08
CA ASN A 83 11.06 -2.89 -11.12
C ASN A 83 10.40 -4.23 -10.74
N GLY A 84 9.31 -4.64 -11.41
CA GLY A 84 8.62 -5.90 -11.15
C GLY A 84 8.05 -6.05 -9.72
N LEU A 85 7.72 -4.94 -9.06
CA LEU A 85 7.34 -4.92 -7.65
C LEU A 85 5.89 -5.39 -7.45
N PRO A 86 5.61 -6.31 -6.50
CA PRO A 86 4.27 -6.80 -6.22
C PRO A 86 3.40 -5.71 -5.57
N TYR A 87 2.27 -5.41 -6.22
CA TYR A 87 1.24 -4.48 -5.73
C TYR A 87 -0.05 -5.24 -5.32
N CYS A 88 -1.09 -4.52 -4.88
CA CYS A 88 -2.36 -5.13 -4.47
C CYS A 88 -3.22 -5.53 -5.68
N SER A 89 -3.69 -6.77 -5.77
CA SER A 89 -4.46 -7.28 -6.92
C SER A 89 -5.79 -6.57 -7.19
N LEU A 90 -6.30 -5.76 -6.24
CA LEU A 90 -7.43 -4.85 -6.53
C LEU A 90 -7.10 -3.83 -7.62
N TYR A 91 -5.82 -3.44 -7.76
CA TYR A 91 -5.38 -2.56 -8.85
C TYR A 91 -5.54 -3.23 -10.23
N ASP A 92 -5.42 -4.56 -10.33
CA ASP A 92 -5.69 -5.28 -11.59
C ASP A 92 -7.19 -5.32 -11.93
N LEU A 93 -8.06 -5.15 -10.92
CA LEU A 93 -9.53 -5.08 -11.05
C LEU A 93 -10.05 -3.63 -11.22
N GLY A 94 -9.21 -2.73 -11.73
CA GLY A 94 -9.56 -1.34 -12.05
C GLY A 94 -9.77 -0.40 -10.86
N PHE A 95 -9.48 -0.82 -9.63
CA PHE A 95 -9.47 0.11 -8.48
C PHE A 95 -8.23 1.00 -8.54
N THR A 96 -8.39 2.31 -8.69
CA THR A 96 -7.24 3.23 -8.85
C THR A 96 -6.81 3.93 -7.56
N SER A 97 -7.61 3.87 -6.49
CA SER A 97 -7.31 4.49 -5.18
C SER A 97 -7.99 3.69 -4.07
N LEU A 98 -7.24 3.12 -3.12
CA LEU A 98 -7.77 2.19 -2.09
C LEU A 98 -8.05 2.86 -0.73
N GLY A 99 -9.06 2.38 -0.01
CA GLY A 99 -9.49 2.88 1.31
C GLY A 99 -10.73 2.12 1.80
N ASN A 100 -11.62 2.77 2.57
CA ASN A 100 -12.75 2.10 3.21
C ASN A 100 -13.61 1.30 2.24
N ARG A 101 -14.01 0.10 2.67
CA ARG A 101 -14.75 -0.88 1.86
C ARG A 101 -16.15 -0.39 1.42
N SER A 102 -16.66 0.66 2.08
CA SER A 102 -18.01 1.22 1.87
C SER A 102 -18.08 2.46 0.95
N ASN A 103 -16.94 2.98 0.46
CA ASN A 103 -16.91 4.16 -0.41
C ASN A 103 -15.94 4.05 -1.61
N THR A 104 -15.37 2.87 -1.84
CA THR A 104 -14.33 2.62 -2.84
C THR A 104 -14.83 1.61 -3.86
N VAL A 105 -14.81 1.97 -5.14
CA VAL A 105 -15.27 1.16 -6.30
C VAL A 105 -14.21 1.16 -7.42
N PRO A 106 -14.28 0.24 -8.41
CA PRO A 106 -13.45 0.35 -9.61
C PRO A 106 -13.66 1.69 -10.33
N ASN A 107 -12.64 2.19 -11.01
CA ASN A 107 -12.69 3.50 -11.64
C ASN A 107 -13.57 3.47 -12.91
N PRO A 108 -14.62 4.32 -13.02
CA PRO A 108 -15.46 4.35 -14.21
C PRO A 108 -14.69 4.72 -15.50
N ALA A 109 -13.54 5.41 -15.39
CA ALA A 109 -12.68 5.72 -16.53
C ALA A 109 -11.89 4.51 -17.08
N LEU A 110 -12.00 3.33 -16.44
CA LEU A 110 -11.37 2.07 -16.87
C LEU A 110 -12.40 1.01 -17.29
N ALA A 111 -13.69 1.35 -17.37
CA ALA A 111 -14.73 0.38 -17.75
C ALA A 111 -14.55 -0.11 -19.20
N LEU A 112 -14.69 -1.42 -19.43
CA LEU A 112 -14.53 -2.05 -20.74
C LEU A 112 -15.87 -2.31 -21.43
N GLU A 113 -15.89 -2.26 -22.77
CA GLU A 113 -17.00 -2.76 -23.56
C GLU A 113 -17.14 -4.28 -23.36
N GLY A 114 -18.37 -4.76 -23.11
CA GLY A 114 -18.62 -6.13 -22.63
C GLY A 114 -18.55 -6.30 -21.11
N GLY A 115 -18.05 -5.29 -20.38
CA GLY A 115 -18.02 -5.27 -18.91
C GLY A 115 -16.66 -5.64 -18.30
N GLY A 116 -16.55 -5.45 -16.99
CA GLY A 116 -15.27 -5.47 -16.28
C GLY A 116 -14.50 -4.15 -16.44
N TYR A 117 -13.24 -4.15 -16.01
CA TYR A 117 -12.39 -2.97 -15.97
C TYR A 117 -10.96 -3.30 -16.42
N ALA A 118 -10.32 -2.36 -17.09
CA ALA A 118 -8.88 -2.35 -17.30
C ALA A 118 -8.13 -2.17 -15.97
N PRO A 119 -6.87 -2.66 -15.85
CA PRO A 119 -6.07 -2.50 -14.66
C PRO A 119 -5.67 -1.03 -14.43
N ALA A 120 -5.44 -0.65 -13.17
CA ALA A 120 -5.21 0.73 -12.74
C ALA A 120 -4.05 1.45 -13.45
N PHE A 121 -2.98 0.73 -13.82
CA PHE A 121 -1.86 1.30 -14.58
C PHE A 121 -2.22 1.71 -16.02
N ALA A 122 -3.42 1.38 -16.51
CA ALA A 122 -3.96 1.86 -17.79
C ALA A 122 -4.73 3.20 -17.67
N LEU A 123 -4.84 3.79 -16.47
CA LEU A 123 -5.45 5.12 -16.33
C LEU A 123 -4.44 6.20 -16.73
N GLU A 124 -4.58 6.70 -17.96
CA GLU A 124 -3.74 7.77 -18.52
C GLU A 124 -3.88 9.09 -17.75
N ASP A 125 -5.12 9.48 -17.44
CA ASP A 125 -5.41 10.73 -16.73
C ASP A 125 -5.40 10.52 -15.20
N GLY A 126 -4.24 10.76 -14.60
CA GLY A 126 -4.04 10.70 -13.16
C GLY A 126 -4.95 11.60 -12.32
N SER A 127 -5.55 12.67 -12.89
CA SER A 127 -6.55 13.48 -12.16
C SER A 127 -7.82 12.69 -11.83
N LYS A 128 -8.09 11.64 -12.61
CA LYS A 128 -9.21 10.71 -12.40
C LYS A 128 -8.93 9.63 -11.37
N GLU A 129 -7.73 9.55 -10.75
CA GLU A 129 -7.37 8.50 -9.79
C GLU A 129 -8.45 8.29 -8.72
N ARG A 130 -8.99 9.39 -8.20
CA ARG A 130 -9.94 9.39 -7.08
C ARG A 130 -11.41 9.36 -7.51
N TRP A 131 -11.72 9.20 -8.80
CA TRP A 131 -13.10 8.98 -9.27
C TRP A 131 -13.69 7.63 -8.80
N SER A 132 -12.81 6.72 -8.36
CA SER A 132 -13.12 5.51 -7.57
C SER A 132 -13.76 5.79 -6.19
N ARG A 133 -13.84 7.05 -5.73
CA ARG A 133 -14.37 7.43 -4.40
C ARG A 133 -15.79 7.96 -4.50
N VAL A 134 -16.75 7.09 -4.20
CA VAL A 134 -18.20 7.43 -4.25
C VAL A 134 -18.73 7.81 -2.87
N PRO A 135 -19.65 8.80 -2.75
CA PRO A 135 -20.37 9.04 -1.51
C PRO A 135 -21.10 7.77 -1.04
N LYS A 136 -21.18 7.55 0.29
CA LYS A 136 -21.79 6.33 0.88
C LYS A 136 -23.18 5.99 0.31
N ALA A 137 -23.98 7.01 -0.05
CA ALA A 137 -25.30 6.84 -0.65
C ALA A 137 -25.31 6.25 -2.09
N LYS A 138 -24.18 6.23 -2.81
CA LYS A 138 -24.08 5.69 -4.18
C LYS A 138 -23.43 4.30 -4.25
N ALA A 139 -22.51 3.97 -3.34
CA ALA A 139 -21.74 2.73 -3.37
C ALA A 139 -22.60 1.46 -3.45
N ALA A 140 -23.68 1.41 -2.66
CA ALA A 140 -24.58 0.25 -2.58
C ALA A 140 -25.25 -0.12 -3.92
N LYS A 141 -25.40 0.84 -4.85
CA LYS A 141 -26.07 0.62 -6.14
C LYS A 141 -25.14 0.12 -7.25
N GLN A 142 -23.82 0.17 -7.05
CA GLN A 142 -22.82 -0.28 -8.03
C GLN A 142 -22.16 -1.61 -7.65
N ALA A 143 -21.97 -1.89 -6.36
CA ALA A 143 -21.40 -3.16 -5.90
C ALA A 143 -22.23 -4.39 -6.35
N ALA A 144 -23.56 -4.24 -6.45
CA ALA A 144 -24.48 -5.30 -6.89
C ALA A 144 -24.27 -5.74 -8.36
N ALA A 145 -23.64 -4.92 -9.21
CA ALA A 145 -23.42 -5.24 -10.62
C ALA A 145 -22.22 -6.19 -10.85
N VAL A 146 -21.36 -6.40 -9.85
CA VAL A 146 -20.07 -7.11 -10.00
C VAL A 146 -20.18 -8.61 -9.67
N GLN A 147 -21.20 -9.03 -8.93
CA GLN A 147 -21.31 -10.41 -8.40
C GLN A 147 -21.84 -11.45 -9.41
N GLY A 148 -22.02 -11.10 -10.69
CA GLY A 148 -22.68 -11.94 -11.68
C GLY A 148 -21.87 -13.10 -12.27
N HIS A 149 -20.53 -13.09 -12.16
CA HIS A 149 -19.66 -14.06 -12.84
C HIS A 149 -18.61 -14.68 -11.91
N ALA A 150 -18.96 -15.81 -11.30
CA ALA A 150 -18.01 -16.75 -10.71
C ALA A 150 -18.11 -18.07 -11.49
N CYS A 151 -16.98 -18.52 -12.07
CA CYS A 151 -16.85 -19.83 -12.71
C CYS A 151 -15.56 -20.48 -12.21
N ALA A 152 -15.58 -21.80 -12.03
CA ALA A 152 -14.51 -22.53 -11.36
C ALA A 152 -13.51 -23.15 -12.34
N ALA A 153 -12.28 -23.35 -11.85
CA ALA A 153 -11.32 -24.29 -12.43
C ALA A 153 -10.66 -25.07 -11.29
N GLN A 154 -10.83 -26.39 -11.29
CA GLN A 154 -10.02 -27.32 -10.49
C GLN A 154 -8.88 -27.84 -11.38
N GLY A 155 -7.72 -28.13 -10.79
CA GLY A 155 -6.59 -28.71 -11.49
C GLY A 155 -5.60 -29.34 -10.52
N SER A 156 -5.56 -30.67 -10.46
CA SER A 156 -4.63 -31.45 -9.66
C SER A 156 -3.40 -31.87 -10.47
N GLY A 157 -2.23 -31.89 -9.84
CA GLY A 157 -0.99 -32.36 -10.45
C GLY A 157 0.08 -32.66 -9.40
N SER A 158 0.65 -33.86 -9.46
CA SER A 158 1.68 -34.36 -8.54
C SER A 158 2.97 -34.68 -9.29
N GLY A 159 4.12 -34.46 -8.63
CA GLY A 159 5.46 -34.79 -9.14
C GLY A 159 6.52 -34.64 -8.04
N SER A 160 7.59 -35.42 -8.10
CA SER A 160 8.47 -35.64 -6.93
C SER A 160 9.95 -35.89 -7.26
N GLY A 161 10.85 -35.12 -6.63
CA GLY A 161 12.29 -35.39 -6.47
C GLY A 161 13.18 -35.19 -7.71
N PRO A 162 14.53 -35.28 -7.57
CA PRO A 162 15.30 -35.63 -6.37
C PRO A 162 16.26 -34.52 -5.86
N GLU A 163 17.15 -34.88 -4.93
CA GLU A 163 18.27 -34.10 -4.33
C GLU A 163 19.52 -34.09 -5.27
N ALA A 164 20.67 -33.44 -5.00
CA ALA A 164 21.16 -32.67 -3.84
C ALA A 164 21.81 -31.32 -4.29
N GLU A 165 22.98 -30.77 -3.91
CA GLU A 165 24.17 -31.14 -3.10
C GLU A 165 24.65 -29.93 -2.22
N ASP A 166 25.77 -30.07 -1.49
CA ASP A 166 26.37 -29.05 -0.59
C ASP A 166 27.43 -28.16 -1.29
N SER A 167 27.64 -26.94 -0.78
CA SER A 167 28.90 -26.19 -0.95
C SER A 167 29.06 -25.08 0.10
N SER A 168 29.61 -25.45 1.27
CA SER A 168 29.95 -24.46 2.31
C SER A 168 31.05 -23.46 1.86
N ALA A 169 30.82 -22.16 2.12
CA ALA A 169 31.84 -21.11 2.00
C ALA A 169 31.82 -20.23 3.26
N GLY A 170 32.98 -20.06 3.89
CA GLY A 170 33.09 -19.44 5.22
C GLY A 170 32.82 -17.93 5.21
N SER A 171 31.96 -17.46 6.12
CA SER A 171 31.73 -16.04 6.36
C SER A 171 32.63 -15.52 7.48
N LEU A 172 33.44 -14.50 7.21
CA LEU A 172 34.23 -13.81 8.23
C LEU A 172 33.34 -12.86 9.03
N PRO A 173 33.54 -12.72 10.36
CA PRO A 173 32.77 -11.77 11.16
C PRO A 173 33.14 -10.34 10.78
N GLY A 174 32.22 -9.64 10.11
CA GLY A 174 32.29 -8.20 9.96
C GLY A 174 32.23 -7.49 11.33
N PRO A 175 32.67 -6.22 11.43
CA PRO A 175 32.52 -5.45 12.65
C PRO A 175 31.03 -5.35 13.04
N PRO A 176 30.70 -5.25 14.35
CA PRO A 176 29.32 -5.19 14.78
C PRO A 176 28.62 -3.97 14.18
N LEU A 177 27.67 -4.22 13.28
CA LEU A 177 26.70 -3.23 12.84
C LEU A 177 26.02 -2.66 14.08
N ALA A 178 26.15 -1.34 14.29
CA ALA A 178 25.35 -0.64 15.28
C ALA A 178 23.87 -1.00 15.06
N SER A 179 23.16 -1.38 16.14
CA SER A 179 21.85 -2.04 16.07
C SER A 179 20.92 -1.33 15.09
N VAL A 180 20.59 -2.03 14.00
CA VAL A 180 19.92 -1.43 12.83
C VAL A 180 18.64 -0.71 13.27
N SER A 181 18.59 0.60 13.03
CA SER A 181 17.40 1.42 13.27
C SER A 181 16.22 0.84 12.49
N THR A 182 15.31 0.14 13.19
CA THR A 182 14.32 -0.73 12.54
C THR A 182 13.38 0.05 11.62
N VAL A 183 13.49 -0.19 10.31
CA VAL A 183 12.54 0.31 9.32
C VAL A 183 11.27 -0.54 9.42
N GLY A 184 10.26 0.01 10.09
CA GLY A 184 8.96 -0.64 10.28
C GLY A 184 7.86 -0.06 9.41
N VAL A 185 6.84 -0.87 9.14
CA VAL A 185 5.54 -0.43 8.61
C VAL A 185 4.59 -0.26 9.78
N VAL A 186 4.10 0.95 9.99
CA VAL A 186 3.06 1.24 10.99
C VAL A 186 1.69 1.19 10.30
N VAL A 187 0.75 0.46 10.89
CA VAL A 187 -0.66 0.49 10.52
C VAL A 187 -1.47 0.94 11.73
N VAL A 188 -2.33 1.95 11.54
CA VAL A 188 -3.28 2.40 12.56
C VAL A 188 -4.69 2.34 11.96
N GLY A 189 -5.61 1.68 12.66
CA GLY A 189 -7.03 1.63 12.30
C GLY A 189 -7.54 0.25 11.85
N ASP A 190 -8.80 -0.01 12.20
CA ASP A 190 -9.36 -1.36 12.29
C ASP A 190 -9.71 -2.06 10.96
N GLU A 191 -9.91 -1.31 9.86
CA GLU A 191 -10.30 -1.87 8.55
C GLU A 191 -9.11 -2.42 7.73
N ILE A 192 -7.86 -2.04 8.02
CA ILE A 192 -6.72 -2.26 7.09
C ILE A 192 -6.17 -3.71 7.14
N LEU A 193 -6.50 -4.47 8.19
CA LEU A 193 -5.94 -5.80 8.46
C LEU A 193 -6.99 -6.91 8.68
N ARG A 194 -8.26 -6.64 8.32
CA ARG A 194 -9.42 -7.55 8.39
C ARG A 194 -9.94 -7.94 6.99
#